data_AF-A0AAE3GPC0-F1
#
_entry.id   AF-A0AAE3GPC0-F1
#
_cell.length_a   1.000
_cell.length_b   1.000
_cell.length_c   1.000
_cell.angle_alpha   90.00
_cell.angle_beta   90.00
_cell.angle_gamma   90.00
#
_symmetry.space_group_name_H-M   'P 1'
#
loop_
_entity.id
_entity.type
_entity.pdbx_description
1 polymer ?
#
loop_
_entity_poly.entity_id
_entity_poly.type
_entity_poly.pdbx_seq_one_letter_code
_entity_poly.pdbx_strand_id
1 'polypeptide(L)'
;MSTITDIGTLISCNPDIHDGCPIIAGTSVTVGRIAIWYKQGFAAEEIADRIGYLTLTQVYAALTYYHANRAEIDAEIAAKAAEAERIEALISEDQIQKLPTNIALEIPTIANYSSRREFMQLPLEERRNILAKQADVMLQHYQEDKEWQELEGGDLIDY
;
A
#
# COMPACT_ATOMS: atom_id res chain seq x y z
N MET A 1 38.02 10.88 -14.89
CA MET A 1 37.65 9.53 -15.37
C MET A 1 36.18 9.58 -15.73
N SER A 2 35.81 9.35 -17.00
CA SER A 2 34.39 9.26 -17.38
C SER A 2 33.85 7.91 -16.92
N THR A 3 32.94 7.92 -15.95
CA THR A 3 32.16 6.75 -15.58
C THR A 3 31.07 6.57 -16.65
N ILE A 4 31.17 5.50 -17.44
CA ILE A 4 30.07 5.07 -18.30
C ILE A 4 28.98 4.52 -17.38
N THR A 5 27.80 5.15 -17.40
CA THR A 5 26.62 4.63 -16.71
C THR A 5 25.95 3.61 -17.61
N ASP A 6 25.84 2.36 -17.15
CA ASP A 6 25.05 1.35 -17.84
C ASP A 6 23.55 1.58 -17.58
N ILE A 7 22.82 2.04 -18.59
CA ILE A 7 21.39 2.30 -18.49
C ILE A 7 20.60 0.98 -18.32
N GLY A 8 21.15 -0.13 -18.82
CA GLY A 8 20.52 -1.46 -18.73
C GLY A 8 20.35 -1.94 -17.30
N THR A 9 21.16 -1.46 -16.35
CA THR A 9 21.06 -1.85 -14.93
C THR A 9 20.03 -1.04 -14.14
N LEU A 10 19.39 -0.04 -14.76
CA LEU A 10 18.41 0.81 -14.08
C LEU A 10 17.03 0.15 -13.95
N ILE A 11 16.76 -0.90 -14.72
CA ILE A 11 15.52 -1.68 -14.64
C ILE A 11 15.90 -3.12 -14.27
N SER A 12 15.23 -3.66 -13.26
CA SER A 12 15.43 -5.02 -12.77
C SER A 12 14.11 -5.77 -12.80
N CYS A 13 14.16 -7.06 -13.10
CA CYS A 13 13.03 -7.98 -12.99
C CYS A 13 13.44 -9.11 -12.05
N ASN A 14 12.76 -9.24 -10.92
CA ASN A 14 12.96 -10.35 -10.00
C ASN A 14 11.65 -11.12 -9.85
N PRO A 15 11.58 -12.41 -10.24
CA PRO A 15 10.37 -13.23 -10.09
C PRO A 15 9.80 -13.26 -8.67
N ASP A 16 10.66 -13.15 -7.66
CA ASP A 16 10.27 -13.21 -6.24
C ASP A 16 9.68 -11.87 -5.74
N ILE A 17 9.82 -10.78 -6.51
CA ILE A 17 9.42 -9.43 -6.13
C ILE A 17 8.37 -8.91 -7.13
N HIS A 18 7.19 -8.54 -6.63
CA HIS A 18 6.08 -8.07 -7.46
C HIS A 18 5.74 -9.03 -8.63
N ASP A 19 5.82 -10.35 -8.42
CA ASP A 19 5.52 -11.36 -9.44
C ASP A 19 6.35 -11.20 -10.75
N GLY A 20 7.60 -10.75 -10.63
CA GLY A 20 8.46 -10.53 -11.80
C GLY A 20 8.21 -9.23 -12.56
N CYS A 21 7.35 -8.35 -12.05
CA CYS A 21 7.10 -7.06 -12.68
C CYS A 21 8.40 -6.22 -12.74
N PRO A 22 8.66 -5.51 -13.86
CA PRO A 22 9.84 -4.68 -13.99
C PRO A 22 9.80 -3.51 -13.01
N ILE A 23 10.86 -3.38 -12.21
CA ILE A 23 11.06 -2.35 -11.19
C ILE A 23 12.27 -1.49 -11.51
N ILE A 24 12.24 -0.23 -11.07
CA ILE A 24 13.42 0.62 -11.10
C ILE A 24 14.40 0.12 -10.04
N ALA A 25 15.62 -0.21 -10.47
CA ALA A 25 16.66 -0.77 -9.61
C ALA A 25 16.94 0.13 -8.40
N GLY A 26 17.04 -0.50 -7.22
CA GLY A 26 17.21 0.19 -5.94
C GLY A 26 15.92 0.80 -5.37
N THR A 27 14.76 0.52 -5.95
CA THR A 27 13.45 1.02 -5.46
C THR A 27 12.38 -0.07 -5.57
N SER A 28 11.21 0.18 -4.96
CA SER A 28 9.99 -0.61 -5.14
C SER A 28 9.04 -0.03 -6.21
N VAL A 29 9.50 0.95 -6.99
CA VAL A 29 8.65 1.59 -8.00
C VAL A 29 8.66 0.76 -9.28
N THR A 30 7.48 0.27 -9.67
CA THR A 30 7.31 -0.48 -10.91
C THR A 30 7.32 0.42 -12.14
N VAL A 31 7.79 -0.11 -13.28
CA VAL A 31 7.68 0.58 -14.58
C VAL A 31 6.22 0.86 -14.92
N GLY A 32 5.30 -0.06 -14.59
CA GLY A 32 3.87 0.13 -14.75
C GLY A 32 3.34 1.38 -14.04
N ARG A 33 3.84 1.70 -12.83
CA ARG A 33 3.45 2.92 -12.10
C ARG A 33 3.85 4.20 -12.85
N ILE A 34 5.07 4.23 -13.38
CA ILE A 34 5.56 5.36 -14.18
C ILE A 34 4.75 5.49 -15.47
N ALA A 35 4.48 4.37 -16.14
CA ALA A 35 3.68 4.33 -17.37
C ALA A 35 2.25 4.85 -17.16
N ILE A 36 1.62 4.53 -16.02
CA ILE A 36 0.28 5.04 -15.68
C ILE A 36 0.28 6.57 -15.62
N TRP A 37 1.23 7.19 -14.91
CA TRP A 37 1.28 8.66 -14.82
C TRP A 37 1.64 9.30 -16.16
N TYR A 38 2.55 8.70 -16.92
CA TYR A 38 2.85 9.18 -18.27
C TYR A 38 1.62 9.16 -19.18
N LYS A 39 0.80 8.09 -19.14
CA LYS A 39 -0.47 8.01 -19.88
C LYS A 39 -1.52 9.01 -19.41
N GLN A 40 -1.42 9.52 -18.18
CA GLN A 40 -2.25 10.59 -17.63
C GLN A 40 -1.76 11.99 -18.04
N GLY A 41 -0.65 12.09 -18.79
CA GLY A 41 -0.12 13.34 -19.33
C GLY A 41 0.95 14.01 -18.47
N PHE A 42 1.41 13.37 -17.40
CA PHE A 42 2.52 13.89 -16.60
C PHE A 42 3.85 13.78 -17.36
N ALA A 43 4.64 14.84 -17.32
CA ALA A 43 6.01 14.86 -17.85
C ALA A 43 6.97 14.08 -16.93
N ALA A 44 8.12 13.63 -17.47
CA ALA A 44 9.08 12.83 -16.71
C ALA A 44 9.63 13.58 -15.48
N GLU A 45 9.81 14.88 -15.61
CA GLU A 45 10.24 15.79 -14.54
C GLU A 45 9.20 15.86 -13.42
N GLU A 46 7.92 16.02 -13.78
CA GLU A 46 6.82 16.06 -12.80
C GLU A 46 6.67 14.72 -12.06
N ILE A 47 6.90 13.60 -12.76
CA ILE A 47 6.89 12.27 -12.18
C ILE A 47 8.04 12.10 -11.17
N ALA A 48 9.25 12.55 -11.53
CA ALA A 48 10.42 12.50 -10.66
C ALA A 48 10.21 13.35 -9.41
N ASP A 49 9.76 14.60 -9.57
CA ASP A 49 9.49 15.55 -8.49
C ASP A 49 8.42 15.03 -7.52
N ARG A 50 7.35 14.42 -8.07
CA ARG A 50 6.26 13.88 -7.25
C ARG A 50 6.67 12.66 -6.42
N ILE A 51 7.58 11.82 -6.92
CA ILE A 51 8.10 10.68 -6.16
C ILE A 51 9.21 11.13 -5.20
N GLY A 52 9.98 12.15 -5.55
CA GLY A 52 10.93 12.85 -4.68
C GLY A 52 12.26 12.12 -4.45
N TYR A 53 12.29 10.78 -4.56
CA TYR A 53 13.51 9.98 -4.43
C TYR A 53 13.92 9.26 -5.72
N LEU A 54 13.19 9.46 -6.82
CA LEU A 54 13.60 8.98 -8.14
C LEU A 54 14.37 10.06 -8.88
N THR A 55 15.47 9.65 -9.49
CA THR A 55 16.21 10.52 -10.41
C THR A 55 15.50 10.59 -11.76
N LEU A 56 15.65 11.73 -12.45
CA LEU A 56 15.11 11.91 -13.80
C LEU A 56 15.61 10.82 -14.78
N THR A 57 16.87 10.39 -14.64
CA THR A 57 17.46 9.30 -15.42
C THR A 57 16.70 7.98 -15.22
N GLN A 58 16.33 7.64 -13.99
CA GLN A 58 15.56 6.43 -13.70
C GLN A 58 14.14 6.50 -14.30
N VAL A 59 13.50 7.67 -14.24
CA VAL A 59 12.19 7.86 -14.87
C VAL A 59 12.28 7.67 -16.39
N TYR A 60 13.27 8.27 -17.05
CA TYR A 60 13.47 8.07 -18.48
C TYR A 60 13.85 6.64 -18.84
N ALA A 61 14.64 5.94 -18.01
CA ALA A 61 14.92 4.52 -18.21
C ALA A 61 13.64 3.69 -18.16
N ALA A 62 12.76 3.95 -17.18
CA ALA A 62 11.46 3.28 -17.07
C ALA A 62 10.55 3.59 -18.28
N LEU A 63 10.49 4.83 -18.73
CA LEU A 63 9.71 5.20 -19.93
C LEU A 63 10.27 4.56 -21.20
N THR A 64 11.59 4.47 -21.33
CA THR A 64 12.24 3.80 -22.45
C THR A 64 11.89 2.30 -22.46
N TYR A 65 11.98 1.66 -21.29
CA TYR A 65 11.57 0.26 -21.13
C TYR A 65 10.08 0.06 -21.44
N TYR A 66 9.22 0.95 -20.96
CA TYR A 66 7.79 0.93 -21.27
C TYR A 66 7.54 1.01 -22.78
N HIS A 67 8.20 1.94 -23.49
CA HIS A 67 8.03 2.08 -24.92
C HIS A 67 8.53 0.86 -25.71
N ALA A 68 9.59 0.20 -25.25
CA ALA A 68 10.09 -1.03 -25.84
C ALA A 68 9.17 -2.23 -25.60
N ASN A 69 8.50 -2.29 -24.44
CA ASN A 69 7.69 -3.44 -23.99
C ASN A 69 6.21 -3.07 -23.78
N ARG A 70 5.69 -2.14 -24.57
CA ARG A 70 4.40 -1.48 -24.31
C ARG A 70 3.23 -2.44 -24.16
N ALA A 71 3.14 -3.44 -25.02
CA ALA A 71 2.05 -4.42 -25.02
C ALA A 71 2.02 -5.24 -23.72
N GLU A 72 3.19 -5.65 -23.23
CA GLU A 72 3.33 -6.42 -22.00
C GLU A 72 2.96 -5.59 -20.78
N ILE A 73 3.51 -4.37 -20.68
CA ILE A 73 3.23 -3.48 -19.55
C ILE A 73 1.78 -3.00 -19.54
N ASP A 74 1.20 -2.67 -20.71
CA ASP A 74 -0.21 -2.28 -20.78
C ASP A 74 -1.14 -3.45 -20.37
N ALA A 75 -0.78 -4.70 -20.70
CA ALA A 75 -1.52 -5.89 -20.26
C ALA A 75 -1.39 -6.13 -18.75
N GLU A 76 -0.19 -5.98 -18.18
CA GLU A 76 0.06 -6.07 -16.73
C GLU A 76 -0.76 -5.02 -15.97
N ILE A 77 -0.76 -3.76 -16.43
CA ILE A 77 -1.54 -2.67 -15.84
C ILE A 77 -3.04 -3.00 -15.87
N ALA A 78 -3.55 -3.50 -17.01
CA ALA A 78 -4.95 -3.86 -17.15
C ALA A 78 -5.34 -5.03 -16.23
N ALA A 79 -4.50 -6.06 -16.13
CA ALA A 79 -4.73 -7.19 -15.22
C ALA A 79 -4.79 -6.74 -13.76
N LYS A 80 -3.89 -5.86 -13.33
CA LYS A 80 -3.91 -5.28 -11.98
C LYS A 80 -5.15 -4.44 -11.71
N ALA A 81 -5.61 -3.67 -12.70
CA ALA A 81 -6.83 -2.88 -12.58
C ALA A 81 -8.08 -3.78 -12.46
N ALA A 82 -8.17 -4.84 -13.27
CA ALA A 82 -9.27 -5.80 -13.22
C ALA A 82 -9.30 -6.58 -11.89
N GLU A 83 -8.13 -6.94 -11.35
CA GLU A 83 -8.06 -7.59 -10.04
C GLU A 83 -8.47 -6.64 -8.91
N ALA A 84 -8.07 -5.37 -8.98
CA ALA A 84 -8.53 -4.36 -8.02
C ALA A 84 -10.06 -4.19 -8.06
N GLU A 85 -10.65 -4.13 -9.25
CA GLU A 85 -12.10 -4.08 -9.43
C GLU A 85 -12.79 -5.34 -8.90
N ARG A 86 -12.23 -6.53 -9.15
CA ARG A 86 -12.75 -7.79 -8.57
C ARG A 86 -12.71 -7.76 -7.05
N ILE A 87 -11.59 -7.36 -6.46
CA ILE A 87 -11.46 -7.29 -5.00
C ILE A 87 -12.45 -6.27 -4.43
N GLU A 88 -12.61 -5.10 -5.06
CA GLU A 88 -13.60 -4.11 -4.66
C GLU A 88 -15.03 -4.66 -4.77
N ALA A 89 -15.35 -5.36 -5.86
CA ALA A 89 -16.63 -6.03 -6.04
C ALA A 89 -16.86 -7.09 -4.96
N LEU A 90 -15.87 -7.93 -4.65
CA LEU A 90 -15.92 -8.89 -3.57
C LEU A 90 -16.11 -8.21 -2.21
N ILE A 91 -15.45 -7.10 -1.93
CA ILE A 91 -15.66 -6.34 -0.68
C ILE A 91 -17.05 -5.66 -0.65
N SER A 92 -17.62 -5.36 -1.81
CA SER A 92 -18.96 -4.78 -1.92
C SER A 92 -20.08 -5.82 -1.83
N GLU A 93 -19.84 -7.04 -2.33
CA GLU A 93 -20.77 -8.17 -2.38
C GLU A 93 -20.68 -9.01 -1.09
N ASP A 94 -19.46 -9.38 -0.72
CA ASP A 94 -19.11 -9.85 0.60
C ASP A 94 -18.99 -8.61 1.47
N GLN A 95 -20.13 -8.14 2.01
CA GLN A 95 -20.09 -7.36 3.23
C GLN A 95 -19.09 -8.08 4.11
N ILE A 96 -17.89 -7.48 4.33
CA ILE A 96 -16.89 -7.95 5.29
C ILE A 96 -17.68 -8.70 6.33
N GLN A 97 -17.58 -10.05 6.36
CA GLN A 97 -18.29 -10.89 7.32
C GLN A 97 -18.33 -10.03 8.56
N LYS A 98 -19.49 -9.47 8.92
CA LYS A 98 -19.59 -8.65 10.13
C LYS A 98 -19.13 -9.64 11.15
N LEU A 99 -17.86 -9.53 11.56
CA LEU A 99 -17.22 -10.49 12.44
C LEU A 99 -18.25 -10.57 13.55
N PRO A 100 -18.88 -11.75 13.78
CA PRO A 100 -20.11 -11.79 14.55
C PRO A 100 -19.86 -10.95 15.77
N THR A 101 -20.64 -9.87 15.89
CA THR A 101 -20.56 -8.94 17.00
C THR A 101 -20.79 -9.79 18.23
N ASN A 102 -19.71 -10.26 18.81
CA ASN A 102 -19.74 -11.11 19.97
C ASN A 102 -18.57 -10.76 20.86
N ILE A 103 -18.55 -9.48 21.23
CA ILE A 103 -18.28 -9.11 22.61
C ILE A 103 -19.42 -8.17 22.96
N ALA A 104 -20.18 -8.55 23.99
CA ALA A 104 -21.46 -7.98 24.40
C ALA A 104 -21.37 -6.53 24.93
N LEU A 105 -20.76 -5.61 24.19
CA LEU A 105 -20.49 -4.25 24.62
C LEU A 105 -20.69 -3.28 23.46
N GLU A 106 -21.82 -2.55 23.51
CA GLU A 106 -22.16 -1.44 22.63
C GLU A 106 -21.18 -0.27 22.81
N ILE A 107 -19.97 -0.36 22.24
CA ILE A 107 -19.06 0.78 22.12
C ILE A 107 -18.59 0.88 20.66
N PRO A 108 -18.69 2.06 20.02
CA PRO A 108 -18.26 2.23 18.64
C PRO A 108 -16.75 1.97 18.49
N THR A 109 -16.38 0.99 17.67
CA THR A 109 -15.00 0.70 17.24
C THR A 109 -14.57 1.60 16.06
N ILE A 110 -13.30 1.57 15.63
CA ILE A 110 -12.81 2.31 14.43
C ILE A 110 -13.66 2.00 13.18
N ALA A 111 -14.29 0.82 13.12
CA ALA A 111 -15.26 0.43 12.09
C ALA A 111 -16.57 1.24 12.08
N ASN A 112 -16.88 2.00 13.14
CA ASN A 112 -18.05 2.88 13.22
C ASN A 112 -17.78 4.31 12.71
N TYR A 113 -16.55 4.62 12.33
CA TYR A 113 -16.20 5.86 11.64
C TYR A 113 -15.93 5.51 10.20
N SER A 114 -16.71 6.09 9.29
CA SER A 114 -16.59 5.83 7.85
C SER A 114 -15.22 6.23 7.30
N SER A 115 -14.38 6.92 8.08
CA SER A 115 -12.93 7.08 7.82
C SER A 115 -12.13 7.48 9.07
N ARG A 116 -10.86 7.04 9.16
CA ARG A 116 -9.84 7.53 10.14
C ARG A 116 -9.77 9.07 10.20
N ARG A 117 -10.09 9.73 9.08
CA ARG A 117 -10.16 11.17 8.93
C ARG A 117 -11.25 11.83 9.80
N GLU A 118 -12.43 11.24 9.92
CA GLU A 118 -13.54 11.80 10.71
C GLU A 118 -13.26 11.71 12.21
N PHE A 119 -12.71 10.58 12.66
CA PHE A 119 -12.25 10.43 14.04
C PHE A 119 -11.20 11.50 14.41
N MET A 120 -10.24 11.76 13.52
CA MET A 120 -9.19 12.76 13.76
C MET A 120 -9.67 14.21 13.74
N GLN A 121 -10.87 14.47 13.20
CA GLN A 121 -11.52 15.78 13.22
C GLN A 121 -12.28 16.07 14.52
N LEU A 122 -12.55 15.04 15.34
CA LEU A 122 -13.21 15.22 16.64
C LEU A 122 -12.33 16.05 17.60
N PRO A 123 -12.95 16.82 18.50
CA PRO A 123 -12.28 17.43 19.64
C PRO A 123 -11.44 16.39 20.41
N LEU A 124 -10.27 16.82 20.89
CA LEU A 124 -9.33 15.94 21.61
C LEU A 124 -9.97 15.24 22.82
N GLU A 125 -10.88 15.93 23.50
CA GLU A 125 -11.57 15.43 24.69
C GLU A 125 -12.57 14.32 24.34
N GLU A 126 -13.30 14.46 23.24
CA GLU A 126 -14.20 13.44 22.73
C GLU A 126 -13.44 12.19 22.29
N ARG A 127 -12.33 12.37 21.56
CA ARG A 127 -11.44 11.25 21.20
C ARG A 127 -10.91 10.51 22.42
N ARG A 128 -10.45 11.24 23.45
CA ARG A 128 -9.93 10.62 24.69
C ARG A 128 -11.01 9.82 25.40
N ASN A 129 -12.23 10.33 25.49
CA ASN A 129 -13.35 9.63 26.13
C ASN A 129 -13.73 8.36 25.37
N ILE A 130 -13.71 8.39 24.04
CA ILE A 130 -13.98 7.20 23.20
C ILE A 130 -12.89 6.15 23.42
N LEU A 131 -11.62 6.55 23.34
CA LEU A 131 -10.48 5.65 23.50
C LEU A 131 -10.37 5.06 24.91
N ALA A 132 -10.67 5.84 25.96
CA ALA A 132 -10.65 5.34 27.33
C ALA A 132 -11.70 4.24 27.54
N LYS A 133 -12.93 4.47 27.04
CA LYS A 133 -13.99 3.46 27.07
C LYS A 133 -13.63 2.20 26.28
N GLN A 134 -12.94 2.34 25.15
CA GLN A 134 -12.45 1.19 24.38
C GLN A 134 -11.34 0.43 25.13
N ALA A 135 -10.44 1.13 25.82
CA ALA A 135 -9.34 0.53 26.58
C ALA A 135 -9.84 -0.31 27.76
N ASP A 136 -10.85 0.17 28.51
CA ASP A 136 -11.44 -0.58 29.64
C ASP A 136 -12.08 -1.89 29.17
N VAL A 137 -12.69 -1.89 27.99
CA VAL A 137 -13.30 -3.08 27.38
C VAL A 137 -12.26 -4.05 26.85
N MET A 138 -11.20 -3.55 26.23
CA MET A 138 -10.08 -4.39 25.79
C MET A 138 -9.35 -5.03 26.98
N LEU A 139 -9.32 -4.40 28.15
CA LEU A 139 -8.66 -4.91 29.34
C LEU A 139 -9.16 -6.32 29.73
N GLN A 140 -10.46 -6.58 29.63
CA GLN A 140 -11.02 -7.91 29.93
C GLN A 140 -10.57 -8.96 28.92
N HIS A 141 -10.54 -8.61 27.62
CA HIS A 141 -10.09 -9.52 26.56
C HIS A 141 -8.60 -9.90 26.73
N TYR A 142 -7.72 -8.96 27.08
CA TYR A 142 -6.31 -9.26 27.35
C TYR A 142 -6.05 -9.96 28.70
N GLN A 143 -7.01 -9.90 29.64
CA GLN A 143 -6.92 -10.60 30.93
C GLN A 143 -7.37 -12.06 30.81
N GLU A 144 -8.36 -12.34 29.97
CA GLU A 144 -8.94 -13.68 29.77
C GLU A 144 -8.23 -14.46 28.65
N ASP A 145 -7.82 -13.77 27.58
CA ASP A 145 -7.17 -14.36 26.41
C ASP A 145 -5.65 -14.18 26.46
N LYS A 146 -4.95 -15.23 26.91
CA LYS A 146 -3.48 -15.28 26.98
C LYS A 146 -2.82 -15.79 25.71
N GLU A 147 -3.57 -16.08 24.63
CA GLU A 147 -2.93 -16.46 23.35
C GLU A 147 -2.00 -15.36 22.83
N TRP A 148 -2.29 -14.09 23.15
CA TRP A 148 -1.40 -12.95 22.87
C TRP A 148 -0.03 -13.05 23.58
N GLN A 149 0.11 -13.83 24.65
CA GLN A 149 1.41 -14.10 25.31
C GLN A 149 2.19 -15.23 24.62
N GLU A 150 1.51 -16.08 23.85
CA GLU A 150 2.12 -17.19 23.09
C GLU A 150 2.55 -16.79 21.68
N LEU A 151 2.13 -15.61 21.20
CA LEU A 151 2.76 -14.95 20.08
C LEU A 151 4.18 -14.54 20.50
N GLU A 152 5.13 -15.48 20.43
CA GLU A 152 6.56 -15.21 20.49
C GLU A 152 6.83 -14.01 19.59
N GLY A 153 7.43 -12.97 20.17
CA GLY A 153 7.77 -11.73 19.48
C GLY A 153 8.64 -12.04 18.27
N GLY A 154 7.99 -12.25 17.13
CA GLY A 154 8.63 -12.33 15.83
C GLY A 154 9.40 -11.04 15.63
N ASP A 155 10.71 -11.22 15.44
CA ASP A 155 11.76 -10.22 15.25
C ASP A 155 11.18 -8.86 14.83
N LEU A 156 11.04 -7.96 15.79
CA LEU A 156 10.71 -6.57 15.51
C LEU A 156 11.92 -6.03 14.77
N ILE A 157 11.87 -6.09 13.43
CA ILE A 157 12.94 -5.58 12.56
C ILE A 157 13.13 -4.11 12.92
N ASP A 158 14.18 -3.84 13.68
CA ASP A 158 14.72 -2.50 13.91
C ASP A 158 15.38 -2.09 12.59
N TYR A 159 14.78 -1.12 11.90
CA TYR A 159 15.33 -0.52 10.69
C TYR A 159 16.50 0.41 11.01
#